data_AF-A0A2D4T9P2-F1
#
_entry.id   AF-A0A2D4T9P2-F1
#
_cell.length_a   1.000
_cell.length_b   1.000
_cell.length_c   1.000
_cell.angle_alpha   90.00
_cell.angle_beta   90.00
_cell.angle_gamma   90.00
#
_symmetry.space_group_name_H-M   'P 1'
#
loop_
_entity.id
_entity.type
_entity.pdbx_description
1 polymer ?
#
loop_
_entity_poly.entity_id
_entity_poly.type
_entity_poly.pdbx_seq_one_letter_code
_entity_poly.pdbx_strand_id
1 'polypeptide(L)'
;MLGSDEFAGRVIKLAAVFESRLDLLLTEYFGAPERRYELYEHLITKLSLHQKTELLRNIDLGRTFKSRENLIASILSLRKLRNALAHNYHIREEEVEKLYSDQKIRKWVLEYPKALSSEKRNLEVRIDKLWKQIYPPGST
;
A
#
# COMPACT_ATOMS: atom_id res chain seq x y z
N MET A 1 -21.67 -8.03 -1.26
CA MET A 1 -20.31 -8.23 -0.72
C MET A 1 -19.49 -6.94 -0.75
N LEU A 2 -19.36 -6.25 -1.91
CA LEU A 2 -18.70 -4.94 -1.99
C LEU A 2 -19.34 -3.88 -1.06
N GLY A 3 -20.66 -3.88 -0.91
CA GLY A 3 -21.38 -2.95 -0.05
C GLY A 3 -21.56 -3.37 1.42
N SER A 4 -20.80 -4.33 1.95
CA SER A 4 -20.85 -4.59 3.40
C SER A 4 -19.91 -3.66 4.15
N ASP A 5 -20.40 -3.04 5.22
CA ASP A 5 -19.62 -2.12 6.07
C ASP A 5 -18.37 -2.78 6.64
N GLU A 6 -18.43 -4.07 6.96
CA GLU A 6 -17.28 -4.84 7.44
C GLU A 6 -16.17 -4.93 6.39
N PHE A 7 -16.53 -5.26 5.13
CA PHE A 7 -15.56 -5.35 4.05
C PHE A 7 -14.96 -3.99 3.73
N ALA A 8 -15.81 -2.97 3.59
CA ALA A 8 -15.40 -1.61 3.31
C ALA A 8 -14.48 -1.06 4.40
N GLY A 9 -14.88 -1.17 5.67
CA GLY A 9 -14.07 -0.75 6.81
C GLY A 9 -12.71 -1.45 6.85
N ARG A 10 -12.66 -2.75 6.52
CA ARG A 10 -11.41 -3.50 6.48
C ARG A 10 -10.49 -3.08 5.34
N VAL A 11 -11.01 -2.83 4.14
CA VAL A 11 -10.22 -2.32 3.02
C VAL A 11 -9.69 -0.92 3.31
N ILE A 12 -10.54 -0.01 3.81
CA ILE A 12 -10.16 1.37 4.14
C ILE A 12 -9.04 1.37 5.18
N LYS A 13 -9.20 0.60 6.27
CA LYS A 13 -8.17 0.45 7.30
C LYS A 13 -6.87 -0.10 6.73
N LEU A 14 -6.95 -1.14 5.89
CA LEU A 14 -5.77 -1.77 5.31
C LEU A 14 -4.99 -0.80 4.42
N ALA A 15 -5.68 -0.06 3.56
CA ALA A 15 -5.07 0.93 2.69
C ALA A 15 -4.38 2.04 3.51
N ALA A 16 -5.04 2.58 4.54
CA ALA A 16 -4.48 3.60 5.41
C ALA A 16 -3.22 3.13 6.15
N VAL A 17 -3.25 1.91 6.72
CA VAL A 17 -2.09 1.33 7.42
C VAL A 17 -0.89 1.19 6.49
N PHE A 18 -1.09 0.69 5.26
CA PHE A 18 0.02 0.48 4.33
C PHE A 18 0.52 1.75 3.67
N GLU A 19 -0.34 2.76 3.51
CA GLU A 19 0.08 4.10 3.11
C GLU A 19 0.95 4.74 4.21
N SER A 20 0.54 4.66 5.48
CA SER A 20 1.37 5.14 6.60
C SER A 20 2.70 4.40 6.74
N ARG A 21 2.72 3.08 6.55
CA ARG A 21 3.99 2.32 6.56
C ARG A 21 4.90 2.68 5.40
N LEU A 22 4.34 3.01 4.24
CA LEU A 22 5.12 3.52 3.11
C LEU A 22 5.75 4.87 3.48
N ASP A 23 5.02 5.74 4.18
CA ASP A 23 5.56 7.03 4.64
C ASP A 23 6.76 6.86 5.55
N LEU A 24 6.68 5.94 6.51
CA LEU A 24 7.80 5.60 7.38
C LEU A 24 8.98 5.04 6.58
N LEU A 25 8.73 4.09 5.66
CA LEU A 25 9.77 3.50 4.82
C LEU A 25 10.53 4.55 4.00
N LEU A 26 9.81 5.49 3.38
CA LEU A 26 10.40 6.56 2.58
C LEU A 26 11.17 7.56 3.46
N THR A 27 10.62 7.89 4.63
CA THR A 27 11.29 8.78 5.60
C THR A 27 12.62 8.20 6.06
N GLU A 28 12.64 6.91 6.39
CA GLU A 28 13.86 6.22 6.82
C GLU A 28 14.93 6.17 5.73
N TYR A 29 14.52 5.96 4.47
CA TYR A 29 15.46 5.91 3.36
C TYR A 29 16.07 7.27 3.01
N PHE A 30 15.25 8.32 2.95
CA PHE A 30 15.70 9.65 2.51
C PHE A 30 16.18 10.56 3.65
N GLY A 31 15.81 10.27 4.90
CA GLY A 31 16.03 11.15 6.05
C GLY A 31 17.26 10.78 6.87
N ALA A 32 18.20 11.72 7.00
CA ALA A 32 19.20 11.67 8.06
C ALA A 32 18.51 11.67 9.44
N PRO A 33 19.01 10.93 10.45
CA PRO A 33 18.33 10.71 11.73
C PRO A 33 17.75 11.98 12.37
N GLU A 34 18.53 13.06 12.37
CA GLU A 34 18.20 14.35 12.95
C GLU A 34 17.16 15.18 12.17
N ARG A 35 16.78 14.77 10.94
CA ARG A 35 15.80 15.46 10.09
C ARG A 35 14.59 14.59 9.71
N ARG A 36 14.49 13.38 10.26
CA ARG A 36 13.42 12.43 9.88
C ARG A 36 12.04 12.96 10.19
N TYR A 37 11.89 13.65 11.33
CA TYR A 37 10.60 14.19 11.75
C TYR A 37 10.11 15.27 10.77
N GLU A 38 10.97 16.25 10.45
CA GLU A 38 10.66 17.34 9.53
C GLU A 38 10.42 16.81 8.11
N LEU A 39 11.21 15.83 7.68
CA LEU A 39 11.00 15.17 6.39
C LEU A 39 9.63 14.49 6.34
N TYR A 40 9.27 13.74 7.38
CA TYR A 40 7.98 13.06 7.47
C TYR A 40 6.81 14.07 7.45
N GLU A 41 6.85 15.04 8.37
CA GLU A 41 5.75 15.99 8.57
C GLU A 41 5.61 16.98 7.41
N HIS A 42 6.71 17.52 6.90
CA HIS A 42 6.65 18.63 5.95
C HIS A 42 6.70 18.20 4.49
N LEU A 43 7.21 17.00 4.19
CA LEU A 43 7.31 16.49 2.83
C LEU A 43 6.49 15.20 2.63
N ILE A 44 6.86 14.10 3.30
CA ILE A 44 6.37 12.76 2.95
C ILE A 44 4.85 12.66 3.09
N THR A 45 4.27 13.15 4.19
CA THR A 45 2.82 13.11 4.42
C THR A 45 2.01 13.92 3.39
N LYS A 46 2.62 14.92 2.75
CA LYS A 46 1.98 15.78 1.73
C LYS A 46 2.07 15.21 0.32
N LEU A 47 2.89 14.18 0.11
CA LEU A 47 2.98 13.52 -1.19
C LEU A 47 1.71 12.71 -1.48
N SER A 48 1.25 12.75 -2.73
CA SER A 48 0.24 11.82 -3.18
C SER A 48 0.77 10.38 -3.16
N LEU A 49 -0.11 9.39 -2.99
CA LEU A 49 0.31 7.98 -3.05
C LEU A 49 1.02 7.63 -4.37
N HIS A 50 0.66 8.28 -5.47
CA HIS A 50 1.36 8.09 -6.74
C HIS A 50 2.82 8.52 -6.65
N GLN A 51 3.08 9.74 -6.16
CA GLN A 51 4.44 10.23 -5.93
C GLN A 51 5.23 9.32 -4.97
N LYS A 52 4.60 8.87 -3.89
CA LYS A 52 5.22 7.92 -2.94
C LYS A 52 5.61 6.60 -3.60
N THR A 53 4.74 6.04 -4.45
CA THR A 53 5.06 4.82 -5.19
C THR A 53 6.15 5.02 -6.23
N GLU A 54 6.21 6.17 -6.90
CA GLU A 54 7.28 6.50 -7.85
C GLU A 54 8.61 6.71 -7.14
N LEU A 55 8.62 7.39 -5.98
CA LEU A 55 9.81 7.45 -5.13
C LEU A 55 10.29 6.04 -4.78
N LEU A 56 9.39 5.19 -4.29
CA LEU A 56 9.72 3.81 -3.94
C LEU A 56 10.34 3.04 -5.12
N ARG A 57 9.79 3.15 -6.35
CA ARG A 57 10.36 2.52 -7.57
C ARG A 57 11.80 2.94 -7.82
N ASN A 58 12.12 4.19 -7.54
CA ASN A 58 13.40 4.81 -7.85
C ASN A 58 14.43 4.75 -6.72
N ILE A 59 14.06 4.18 -5.55
CA ILE A 59 15.01 3.87 -4.49
C ILE A 59 16.07 2.90 -5.04
N ASP A 60 17.33 3.27 -4.88
CA ASP A 60 18.44 2.37 -5.14
C ASP A 60 18.63 1.41 -3.95
N LEU A 61 18.34 0.14 -4.20
CA LEU A 61 18.53 -0.97 -3.26
C LEU A 61 19.62 -1.94 -3.75
N GLY A 62 20.43 -1.54 -4.75
CA GLY A 62 21.49 -2.34 -5.36
C GLY A 62 21.04 -3.54 -6.19
N ARG A 63 19.76 -3.97 -6.10
CA ARG A 63 19.17 -5.07 -6.89
C ARG A 63 17.69 -4.82 -7.18
N THR A 64 17.19 -5.39 -8.27
CA THR A 64 15.76 -5.35 -8.61
C THR A 64 14.94 -6.23 -7.65
N PHE A 65 14.13 -5.60 -6.80
CA PHE A 65 13.31 -6.33 -5.82
C PHE A 65 11.91 -6.60 -6.34
N LYS A 66 11.61 -7.87 -6.66
CA LYS A 66 10.24 -8.31 -6.95
C LYS A 66 9.25 -7.97 -5.81
N SER A 67 9.73 -7.90 -4.56
CA SER A 67 8.91 -7.45 -3.41
C SER A 67 8.47 -6.00 -3.50
N ARG A 68 9.31 -5.11 -4.06
CA ARG A 68 8.99 -3.70 -4.30
C ARG A 68 7.85 -3.56 -5.29
N GLU A 69 7.99 -4.16 -6.48
CA GLU A 69 6.96 -4.08 -7.51
C GLU A 69 5.63 -4.71 -7.04
N ASN A 70 5.70 -5.83 -6.33
CA ASN A 70 4.51 -6.45 -5.76
C ASN A 70 3.86 -5.60 -4.67
N LEU A 71 4.64 -4.92 -3.83
CA LEU A 71 4.14 -4.00 -2.81
C LEU A 71 3.39 -2.85 -3.47
N ILE A 72 4.04 -2.17 -4.42
CA ILE A 72 3.45 -1.05 -5.17
C ILE A 72 2.15 -1.49 -5.85
N ALA A 73 2.19 -2.59 -6.60
CA ALA A 73 1.00 -3.09 -7.30
C ALA A 73 -0.15 -3.37 -6.33
N SER A 74 0.12 -3.94 -5.15
CA SER A 74 -0.93 -4.23 -4.17
C SER A 74 -1.47 -2.98 -3.49
N ILE A 75 -0.61 -2.01 -3.17
CA ILE A 75 -1.01 -0.71 -2.61
C ILE A 75 -1.91 0.05 -3.61
N LEU A 76 -1.57 0.04 -4.91
CA LEU A 76 -2.37 0.68 -5.95
C LEU A 76 -3.75 0.01 -6.11
N SER A 77 -3.80 -1.32 -6.14
CA SER A 77 -5.07 -2.06 -6.16
C SER A 77 -5.91 -1.78 -4.91
N LEU A 78 -5.30 -1.70 -3.72
CA LEU A 78 -5.99 -1.34 -2.48
C LEU A 78 -6.55 0.09 -2.53
N ARG A 79 -5.79 1.05 -3.06
CA ARG A 79 -6.29 2.43 -3.25
C ARG A 79 -7.47 2.48 -4.21
N LYS A 80 -7.38 1.78 -5.34
CA LYS A 80 -8.47 1.70 -6.33
C LYS A 80 -9.74 1.14 -5.67
N LEU A 81 -9.62 0.05 -4.93
CA LEU A 81 -10.74 -0.55 -4.21
C LEU A 81 -11.28 0.37 -3.09
N ARG A 82 -10.40 0.95 -2.26
CA ARG A 82 -10.78 1.90 -1.21
C ARG A 82 -11.58 3.06 -1.78
N ASN A 83 -11.11 3.67 -2.86
CA ASN A 83 -11.78 4.82 -3.48
C ASN A 83 -13.18 4.45 -3.97
N ALA A 84 -13.35 3.27 -4.59
CA ALA A 84 -14.67 2.80 -4.99
C ALA A 84 -15.62 2.59 -3.79
N LEU A 85 -15.11 2.03 -2.69
CA LEU A 85 -15.90 1.77 -1.49
C LEU A 85 -16.23 3.04 -0.69
N ALA A 86 -15.34 4.03 -0.70
CA ALA A 86 -15.53 5.28 0.06
C ALA A 86 -16.51 6.25 -0.61
N HIS A 87 -16.66 6.19 -1.94
CA HIS A 87 -17.45 7.16 -2.70
C HIS A 87 -18.82 6.65 -3.16
N ASN A 88 -19.06 5.34 -3.15
CA ASN A 88 -20.27 4.77 -3.76
C ASN A 88 -21.05 3.90 -2.77
N TYR A 89 -22.12 4.46 -2.19
CA TYR A 89 -23.16 3.68 -1.50
C TYR A 89 -23.91 2.74 -2.48
N HIS A 90 -23.86 3.07 -3.78
CA HIS A 90 -24.37 2.26 -4.88
C HIS A 90 -23.34 2.27 -6.02
N ILE A 91 -22.55 1.20 -6.15
CA ILE A 91 -21.57 1.05 -7.24
C ILE A 91 -22.33 0.57 -8.48
N ARG A 92 -22.21 1.30 -9.60
CA ARG A 92 -22.85 0.90 -10.87
C ARG A 92 -22.19 -0.36 -11.43
N GLU A 93 -22.94 -1.15 -12.20
CA GLU A 93 -22.45 -2.42 -12.77
C GLU A 93 -21.16 -2.21 -13.60
N GLU A 94 -21.11 -1.18 -14.45
CA GLU A 94 -19.92 -0.81 -15.22
C GLU A 94 -18.68 -0.49 -14.34
N GLU A 95 -18.89 0.08 -13.15
CA GLU A 95 -17.80 0.36 -12.21
C GLU A 95 -17.31 -0.91 -11.53
N VAL A 96 -18.21 -1.86 -11.24
CA VAL A 96 -17.86 -3.19 -10.75
C VAL A 96 -17.02 -3.94 -11.78
N GLU A 97 -17.41 -3.90 -13.06
CA GLU A 97 -16.63 -4.52 -14.14
C GLU A 97 -15.22 -3.90 -14.25
N LYS A 98 -15.14 -2.56 -14.21
CA LYS A 98 -13.86 -1.83 -14.19
C LYS A 98 -13.01 -2.14 -12.97
N LEU A 99 -13.61 -2.46 -11.82
CA LEU A 99 -12.90 -2.91 -10.62
C LEU A 99 -12.38 -4.34 -10.80
N TYR A 100 -13.22 -5.23 -11.31
CA TYR A 100 -12.91 -6.66 -11.48
C TYR A 100 -11.94 -6.95 -12.63
N SER A 101 -11.66 -5.98 -13.50
CA SER A 101 -10.53 -6.06 -14.43
C SER A 101 -9.18 -6.16 -13.71
N ASP A 102 -9.09 -5.66 -12.47
CA ASP A 102 -7.98 -5.92 -11.57
C ASP A 102 -8.17 -7.29 -10.88
N GLN A 103 -7.37 -8.28 -11.28
CA GLN A 103 -7.47 -9.64 -10.77
C GLN A 103 -7.23 -9.74 -9.25
N LYS A 104 -6.42 -8.84 -8.67
CA LYS A 104 -6.22 -8.82 -7.21
C LYS A 104 -7.49 -8.37 -6.52
N ILE A 105 -8.10 -7.28 -6.99
CA ILE A 105 -9.37 -6.78 -6.45
C ILE A 105 -10.45 -7.85 -6.58
N ARG A 106 -10.63 -8.42 -7.77
CA ARG A 106 -11.60 -9.49 -8.01
C ARG A 106 -11.43 -10.64 -7.01
N LYS A 107 -10.18 -11.10 -6.81
CA LYS A 107 -9.87 -12.15 -5.86
C LYS A 107 -10.21 -11.75 -4.42
N TRP A 108 -9.80 -10.56 -3.97
CA TRP A 108 -10.05 -10.10 -2.60
C TRP A 108 -11.53 -9.98 -2.29
N VAL A 109 -12.33 -9.57 -3.27
CA VAL A 109 -13.77 -9.46 -3.14
C VAL A 109 -14.39 -10.85 -3.08
N LEU A 110 -14.17 -11.69 -4.10
CA LEU A 110 -14.83 -13.00 -4.20
C LEU A 110 -14.42 -14.00 -3.12
N GLU A 111 -13.18 -13.92 -2.62
CA GLU A 111 -12.63 -14.84 -1.62
C GLU A 111 -12.47 -14.20 -0.23
N TYR A 112 -13.22 -13.13 0.06
CA TYR A 112 -13.25 -12.52 1.39
C TYR A 112 -13.80 -13.51 2.44
N PRO A 113 -13.23 -13.61 3.65
CA PRO A 113 -12.12 -12.81 4.21
C PRO A 113 -10.72 -13.34 3.95
N LYS A 114 -10.58 -14.56 3.41
CA LYS A 114 -9.29 -15.25 3.29
C LYS A 114 -8.30 -14.48 2.42
N ALA A 115 -8.67 -14.14 1.19
CA ALA A 115 -7.73 -13.53 0.25
C ALA A 115 -7.22 -12.16 0.72
N LEU A 116 -8.09 -11.31 1.28
CA LEU A 116 -7.68 -10.01 1.80
C LEU A 116 -6.78 -10.15 3.05
N SER A 117 -7.05 -11.14 3.90
CA SER A 117 -6.22 -11.44 5.07
C SER A 117 -4.84 -11.95 4.67
N SER A 118 -4.77 -12.84 3.68
CA SER A 118 -3.51 -13.29 3.10
C SER A 118 -2.73 -12.13 2.49
N GLU A 119 -3.42 -11.20 1.82
CA GLU A 119 -2.76 -10.04 1.24
C GLU A 119 -2.20 -9.09 2.29
N LYS A 120 -2.90 -8.86 3.41
CA LYS A 120 -2.36 -8.12 4.56
C LYS A 120 -1.00 -8.71 4.98
N ARG A 121 -0.95 -10.03 5.21
CA ARG A 121 0.28 -10.71 5.60
C ARG A 121 1.38 -10.58 4.55
N ASN A 122 1.03 -10.71 3.27
CA ASN A 122 2.00 -10.55 2.18
C ASN A 122 2.58 -9.14 2.11
N LEU A 123 1.75 -8.12 2.33
CA LEU A 123 2.18 -6.72 2.38
C LEU A 123 3.11 -6.46 3.57
N GLU A 124 2.81 -7.02 4.75
CA GLU A 124 3.70 -6.98 5.94
C GLU A 124 5.08 -7.55 5.58
N VAL A 125 5.11 -8.77 5.05
CA VAL A 125 6.37 -9.44 4.65
C VAL A 125 7.15 -8.64 3.60
N ARG A 126 6.46 -8.02 2.63
CA ARG A 126 7.13 -7.24 1.57
C ARG A 126 7.73 -5.96 2.14
N ILE A 127 7.03 -5.25 3.04
CA ILE A 127 7.57 -4.07 3.70
C ILE A 127 8.76 -4.44 4.59
N ASP A 128 8.64 -5.48 5.41
CA ASP A 128 9.73 -5.90 6.30
C ASP A 128 11.00 -6.27 5.52
N LYS A 129 10.83 -6.88 4.34
CA LYS A 129 11.96 -7.16 3.43
C LYS A 129 12.62 -5.89 2.92
N LEU A 130 11.85 -4.87 2.55
CA LEU A 130 12.42 -3.58 2.11
C LEU A 130 13.08 -2.85 3.26
N TRP A 131 12.47 -2.87 4.44
CA TRP A 131 13.02 -2.28 5.65
C TRP A 131 14.40 -2.83 5.99
N LYS A 132 14.57 -4.15 5.98
CA LYS A 132 15.85 -4.81 6.24
C LYS A 132 16.94 -4.49 5.22
N GLN A 133 16.56 -4.04 4.02
CA GLN A 133 17.53 -3.60 3.01
C GLN A 133 17.96 -2.16 3.22
N ILE A 134 17.01 -1.30 3.62
CA ILE A 134 17.30 0.10 3.97
C ILE A 134 18.11 0.17 5.27
N TYR A 135 17.85 -0.75 6.21
CA TYR A 135 18.51 -0.83 7.50
C TYR A 135 18.99 -2.27 7.77
N PRO A 136 20.17 -2.66 7.26
CA PRO A 136 20.71 -3.98 7.53
C PRO A 136 21.07 -4.13 9.02
N PRO A 137 20.95 -5.34 9.59
CA PRO A 137 21.34 -5.60 10.98
C PRO A 137 22.81 -5.22 11.20
N GLY A 138 23.11 -4.40 12.23
CA GLY A 138 24.46 -3.95 12.55
C GLY A 138 24.86 -2.56 12.05
N SER A 139 23.90 -1.74 11.62
CA SER A 139 24.13 -0.38 11.10
C SER A 139 24.16 0.74 12.17
N THR A 140 24.36 0.38 13.44
CA THR A 140 24.50 1.29 14.60
C THR A 140 25.65 0.87 15.48
#